data_AF-A0A2D4MK88-F1
#
_entry.id   AF-A0A2D4MK88-F1
#
_cell.length_a   1.000
_cell.length_b   1.000
_cell.length_c   1.000
_cell.angle_alpha   90.00
_cell.angle_beta   90.00
_cell.angle_gamma   90.00
#
_symmetry.space_group_name_H-M   'P 1'
#
loop_
_entity.id
_entity.type
_entity.pdbx_description
1 polymer ?
#
loop_
_entity_poly.entity_id
_entity_poly.type
_entity_poly.pdbx_seq_one_letter_code
_entity_poly.pdbx_strand_id
1 'polypeptide(L)'
;MKCIYCPIDTRLNFIQVSKLLKEVQPLHVVCPEQYTQPPPTQSHRTDLMVDCLPPPMSYRRAEVLTLPFKRRYEKIEITPELADSLVPTEMKPGISLATVSAVLHTKDNKHVLQLPPKLPQPQPGKKRKRVTDDVPELKPTKPLLSGSIPVDQLVQTLEKVKGNTDRERLVDWLVDWLSM
;
A
#
# COMPACT_ATOMS: atom_id res chain seq x y z
N MET A 1 -9.59 54.37 -1.33
CA MET A 1 -8.46 53.45 -1.62
C MET A 1 -8.97 52.36 -2.57
N LYS A 2 -8.35 52.14 -3.73
CA LYS A 2 -8.71 51.01 -4.62
C LYS A 2 -7.99 49.76 -4.13
N CYS A 3 -8.72 48.67 -3.93
CA CYS A 3 -8.12 47.38 -3.60
C CYS A 3 -7.41 46.82 -4.85
N ILE A 4 -6.12 46.51 -4.73
CA ILE A 4 -5.32 45.90 -5.80
C ILE A 4 -5.03 44.47 -5.36
N TYR A 5 -5.34 43.51 -6.22
CA TYR A 5 -5.04 42.10 -6.00
C TYR A 5 -3.94 41.65 -6.98
N CYS A 6 -2.74 41.42 -6.44
CA CYS A 6 -1.58 40.89 -7.18
C CYS A 6 -1.10 39.63 -6.46
N PRO A 7 -1.71 38.45 -6.71
CA PRO A 7 -1.30 37.22 -6.06
C PRO A 7 0.10 36.82 -6.49
N ILE A 8 0.92 36.43 -5.52
CA ILE A 8 2.19 35.74 -5.78
C ILE A 8 1.90 34.25 -5.66
N ASP A 9 1.62 33.59 -6.78
CA ASP A 9 1.40 32.15 -6.84
C ASP A 9 2.62 31.48 -7.49
N THR A 10 3.21 30.53 -6.78
CA THR A 10 4.38 29.76 -7.24
C THR A 10 4.00 28.39 -7.78
N ARG A 11 2.70 28.08 -7.89
CA ARG A 11 2.21 26.83 -8.47
C ARG A 11 2.46 26.79 -9.97
N LEU A 12 2.48 25.57 -10.51
CA LEU A 12 2.56 25.37 -11.95
C LEU A 12 1.27 25.85 -12.63
N ASN A 13 1.42 26.61 -13.71
CA ASN A 13 0.31 26.97 -14.59
C ASN A 13 0.08 25.88 -15.65
N PHE A 14 -1.11 25.85 -16.26
CA PHE A 14 -1.50 24.91 -17.32
C PHE A 14 -0.50 24.85 -18.47
N ILE A 15 0.08 25.98 -18.90
CA ILE A 15 1.10 26.01 -19.96
C ILE A 15 2.35 25.21 -19.54
N GLN A 16 2.81 25.38 -18.30
CA GLN A 16 3.97 24.69 -17.77
C GLN A 16 3.68 23.18 -17.61
N VAL A 17 2.48 22.84 -17.13
CA VAL A 17 2.02 21.45 -17.01
C VAL A 17 1.95 20.78 -18.38
N SER A 18 1.35 21.42 -19.39
CA SER A 18 1.25 20.86 -20.74
C SER A 18 2.63 20.64 -21.37
N LYS A 19 3.59 21.53 -21.12
CA LYS A 19 4.99 21.32 -21.55
C LYS A 19 5.60 20.12 -20.82
N LEU A 20 5.45 20.05 -19.51
CA LEU A 20 5.96 18.95 -18.68
C LEU A 20 5.39 17.59 -19.13
N LEU A 21 4.08 17.51 -19.39
CA LEU A 21 3.43 16.28 -19.84
C LEU A 21 3.92 15.82 -21.21
N LYS A 22 4.23 16.75 -22.12
CA LYS A 22 4.83 16.45 -23.43
C LYS A 22 6.27 15.95 -23.31
N GLU A 23 7.03 16.45 -22.34
CA GLU A 23 8.41 16.03 -22.08
C GLU A 23 8.49 14.67 -21.36
N VAL A 24 7.66 14.46 -20.34
CA VAL A 24 7.66 13.24 -19.52
C VAL A 24 6.99 12.07 -20.23
N GLN A 25 5.99 12.33 -21.08
CA GLN A 25 5.18 11.31 -21.78
C GLN A 25 4.69 10.18 -20.85
N PRO A 26 3.98 10.51 -19.75
CA PRO A 26 3.50 9.51 -18.82
C PRO A 26 2.46 8.59 -19.47
N LEU A 27 2.45 7.31 -19.06
CA LEU A 27 1.47 6.34 -19.53
C LEU A 27 0.03 6.68 -19.10
N HIS A 28 -0.12 7.21 -17.88
CA HIS A 28 -1.41 7.55 -17.30
C HIS A 28 -1.27 8.83 -16.46
N VAL A 29 -2.14 9.81 -16.68
CA VAL A 29 -2.22 11.05 -15.91
C VAL A 29 -3.47 11.00 -15.04
N VAL A 30 -3.36 11.36 -13.77
CA VAL A 30 -4.49 11.48 -12.84
C VAL A 30 -4.57 12.92 -12.36
N CYS A 31 -5.72 13.57 -12.49
CA CYS A 31 -5.90 14.95 -12.07
C CYS A 31 -7.31 15.22 -11.51
N PRO A 32 -7.51 16.29 -10.72
CA PRO A 32 -8.85 16.73 -10.36
C PRO A 32 -9.72 17.00 -11.59
N GLU A 33 -11.01 16.65 -11.52
CA GLU A 33 -11.98 16.89 -12.61
C GLU A 33 -12.06 18.35 -13.05
N GLN A 34 -11.83 19.29 -12.12
CA GLN A 34 -11.86 20.73 -12.41
C GLN A 34 -10.82 21.16 -13.45
N TYR A 35 -9.79 20.36 -13.67
CA TYR A 35 -8.74 20.65 -14.64
C TYR A 35 -8.97 19.99 -16.00
N THR A 36 -10.01 19.18 -16.17
CA THR A 36 -10.33 18.54 -17.46
C THR A 36 -11.29 19.37 -18.31
N GLN A 37 -11.85 20.44 -17.75
CA GLN A 37 -12.82 21.32 -18.40
C GLN A 37 -12.40 22.79 -18.26
N PRO A 38 -12.79 23.66 -19.20
CA PRO A 38 -12.47 25.07 -19.08
C PRO A 38 -13.28 25.68 -17.91
N PRO A 39 -12.76 26.71 -17.22
CA PRO A 39 -13.47 27.35 -16.13
C PRO A 39 -14.86 27.85 -16.57
N PRO A 40 -15.92 27.68 -15.76
CA PRO A 40 -17.29 28.02 -16.17
C PRO A 40 -17.48 29.52 -16.45
N THR A 41 -16.69 30.38 -15.81
CA THR A 41 -16.68 31.83 -16.06
C THR A 41 -15.97 32.20 -17.37
N GLN A 42 -15.18 31.30 -17.95
CA GLN A 42 -14.37 31.52 -19.14
C GLN A 42 -14.32 30.25 -20.02
N SER A 43 -15.48 29.81 -20.52
CA SER A 43 -15.60 28.57 -21.31
C SER A 43 -14.78 28.55 -22.61
N HIS A 44 -14.44 29.73 -23.15
CA HIS A 44 -13.61 29.89 -24.35
C HIS A 44 -12.11 29.65 -24.09
N ARG A 45 -11.67 29.61 -22.82
CA ARG A 45 -10.27 29.47 -22.42
C ARG A 45 -9.89 28.01 -22.29
N THR A 46 -9.73 27.33 -23.43
CA THR A 46 -9.30 25.93 -23.46
C THR A 46 -7.83 25.76 -23.08
N ASP A 47 -7.05 26.84 -23.00
CA ASP A 47 -5.68 26.83 -22.47
C ASP A 47 -5.61 26.60 -20.96
N LEU A 48 -6.74 26.71 -20.25
CA LEU A 48 -6.88 26.50 -18.81
C LEU A 48 -7.43 25.12 -18.45
N MET A 49 -7.15 24.11 -19.29
CA MET A 49 -7.40 22.71 -18.99
C MET A 49 -6.14 21.88 -19.25
N VAL A 50 -6.05 20.72 -18.61
CA VAL A 50 -5.01 19.73 -18.85
C VAL A 50 -5.36 18.95 -20.10
N ASP A 51 -4.61 19.21 -21.17
CA ASP A 51 -4.72 18.51 -22.44
C ASP A 51 -3.53 17.57 -22.63
N CYS A 52 -3.79 16.26 -22.57
CA CYS A 52 -2.79 15.23 -22.79
C CYS A 52 -3.38 14.01 -23.49
N LEU A 53 -2.52 13.28 -24.21
CA LEU A 53 -2.85 12.03 -24.87
C LEU A 53 -2.02 10.90 -24.23
N PRO A 54 -2.64 9.83 -23.69
CA PRO A 54 -4.09 9.59 -23.57
C PRO A 54 -4.78 10.58 -22.61
N PRO A 55 -6.12 10.76 -22.71
CA PRO A 55 -6.86 11.66 -21.83
C PRO A 55 -6.62 11.36 -20.35
N PRO A 56 -6.55 12.40 -19.49
CA PRO A 56 -6.29 12.21 -18.08
C PRO A 56 -7.48 11.53 -17.38
N MET A 57 -7.19 10.69 -16.40
CA MET A 57 -8.20 10.14 -15.48
C MET A 57 -8.54 11.20 -14.44
N SER A 58 -9.79 11.68 -14.46
CA SER A 58 -10.27 12.64 -13.47
C SER A 58 -10.68 11.96 -12.16
N TYR A 59 -10.55 12.66 -11.04
CA TYR A 59 -11.14 12.23 -9.77
C TYR A 59 -11.88 13.36 -9.05
N ARG A 60 -12.85 12.94 -8.23
CA ARG A 60 -13.52 13.73 -7.21
C ARG A 60 -13.03 13.36 -5.82
N ARG A 61 -13.34 14.22 -4.85
CA ARG A 61 -13.01 13.96 -3.44
C ARG A 61 -13.66 12.64 -2.99
N ALA A 62 -12.86 11.77 -2.36
CA ALA A 62 -13.26 10.44 -1.89
C ALA A 62 -13.69 9.44 -2.98
N GLU A 63 -13.36 9.70 -4.24
CA GLU A 63 -13.58 8.74 -5.32
C GLU A 63 -12.47 7.68 -5.35
N VAL A 64 -12.85 6.41 -5.54
CA VAL A 64 -11.91 5.30 -5.70
C VAL A 64 -11.64 5.08 -7.18
N LEU A 65 -10.44 5.47 -7.63
CA LEU A 65 -10.01 5.24 -9.01
C LEU A 65 -9.34 3.88 -9.18
N THR A 66 -9.83 3.09 -10.14
CA THR A 66 -9.17 1.86 -10.58
C THR A 66 -8.14 2.19 -11.64
N LEU A 67 -6.87 2.26 -11.24
CA LEU A 67 -5.78 2.57 -12.17
C LEU A 67 -5.41 1.32 -13.00
N PRO A 68 -5.17 1.47 -14.32
CA PRO A 68 -4.79 0.38 -15.22
C PRO A 68 -3.30 0.01 -15.07
N PHE A 69 -2.87 -0.33 -13.86
CA PHE A 69 -1.52 -0.88 -13.65
C PHE A 69 -1.50 -2.35 -14.09
N LYS A 70 -0.49 -2.73 -14.87
CA LYS A 70 -0.21 -4.14 -15.18
C LYS A 70 0.73 -4.69 -14.12
N ARG A 71 0.21 -5.47 -13.17
CA ARG A 71 1.07 -6.22 -12.25
C ARG A 71 1.83 -7.26 -13.05
N ARG A 72 3.15 -7.24 -12.98
CA ARG A 72 4.00 -8.32 -13.47
C ARG A 72 4.48 -9.08 -12.25
N TYR A 73 4.25 -10.39 -12.26
CA TYR A 73 4.88 -11.27 -11.30
C TYR A 73 6.28 -11.58 -11.81
N GLU A 74 7.25 -11.50 -10.91
CA GLU A 74 8.64 -11.79 -11.21
C GLU A 74 9.12 -12.91 -10.29
N LYS A 75 10.01 -13.75 -10.83
CA LYS A 75 10.59 -14.84 -10.06
C LYS A 75 11.68 -14.26 -9.17
N ILE A 76 11.58 -14.54 -7.88
CA ILE A 76 12.56 -14.13 -6.86
C ILE A 76 13.23 -15.39 -6.33
N GLU A 77 14.54 -15.34 -6.14
CA GLU A 77 15.29 -16.42 -5.53
C GLU A 77 15.40 -16.20 -4.02
N ILE A 78 15.23 -17.27 -3.24
CA ILE A 78 15.40 -17.25 -1.79
C ILE A 78 16.79 -17.80 -1.49
N THR A 79 17.59 -17.09 -0.68
CA THR A 79 18.89 -17.65 -0.27
C THR A 79 18.67 -18.94 0.54
N PRO A 80 19.56 -19.94 0.40
CA PRO A 80 19.43 -21.20 1.14
C PRO A 80 19.34 -20.98 2.65
N GLU A 81 20.15 -20.06 3.18
CA GLU A 81 20.11 -19.70 4.60
C GLU A 81 18.73 -19.19 5.07
N LEU A 82 18.05 -18.41 4.23
CA LEU A 82 16.69 -17.93 4.53
C LEU A 82 15.68 -19.08 4.41
N ALA A 83 15.81 -19.93 3.39
CA ALA A 83 14.93 -21.08 3.19
C ALA A 83 15.00 -22.06 4.37
N ASP A 84 16.20 -22.33 4.89
CA ASP A 84 16.42 -23.21 6.03
C ASP A 84 15.80 -22.67 7.33
N SER A 85 15.65 -21.34 7.44
CA SER A 85 15.00 -20.70 8.59
C SER A 85 13.48 -20.75 8.57
N LEU A 86 12.87 -21.06 7.41
CA LEU A 86 11.42 -21.12 7.29
C LEU A 86 10.90 -22.40 7.96
N VAL A 87 9.86 -22.24 8.79
CA VAL A 87 9.16 -23.35 9.45
C VAL A 87 7.74 -23.43 8.87
N PRO A 88 7.49 -24.27 7.84
CA PRO A 88 6.18 -24.42 7.26
C PRO A 88 5.23 -25.14 8.23
N THR A 89 4.05 -24.57 8.43
CA THR A 89 2.95 -25.17 9.20
C THR A 89 1.85 -25.59 8.23
N GLU A 90 1.45 -26.86 8.28
CA GLU A 90 0.37 -27.38 7.43
C GLU A 90 -0.97 -26.82 7.89
N MET A 91 -1.69 -26.12 7.01
CA MET A 91 -3.03 -25.61 7.30
C MET A 91 -4.13 -26.50 6.71
N LYS A 92 -3.85 -27.12 5.56
CA LYS A 92 -4.74 -28.05 4.84
C LYS A 92 -3.88 -29.12 4.17
N PRO A 93 -4.43 -30.32 3.89
CA PRO A 93 -3.72 -31.36 3.15
C PRO A 93 -3.10 -30.80 1.85
N GLY A 94 -1.77 -30.79 1.78
CA GLY A 94 -1.01 -30.30 0.63
C GLY A 94 -0.79 -28.78 0.56
N ILE A 95 -1.16 -28.01 1.59
CA ILE A 95 -0.90 -26.56 1.68
C ILE A 95 -0.21 -26.26 3.03
N SER A 96 1.06 -25.89 2.95
CA SER A 96 1.88 -25.44 4.09
C SER A 96 2.18 -23.94 3.99
N LEU A 97 2.13 -23.25 5.12
CA LEU A 97 2.36 -21.82 5.23
C LEU A 97 3.59 -21.54 6.12
N ALA A 98 4.49 -20.68 5.66
CA ALA A 98 5.60 -20.16 6.47
C ALA A 98 5.61 -18.62 6.39
N THR A 99 5.96 -17.96 7.48
CA THR A 99 6.16 -16.50 7.49
C THR A 99 7.56 -16.19 6.97
N VAL A 100 7.66 -15.37 5.92
CA VAL A 100 8.94 -14.96 5.34
C VAL A 100 9.23 -13.52 5.75
N SER A 101 10.33 -13.30 6.47
CA SER A 101 10.86 -11.97 6.80
C SER A 101 12.27 -11.84 6.22
N ALA A 102 12.46 -10.91 5.27
CA ALA A 102 13.68 -10.86 4.46
C ALA A 102 13.97 -9.46 3.93
N VAL A 103 15.22 -9.25 3.49
CA VAL A 103 15.64 -8.06 2.73
C VAL A 103 15.73 -8.43 1.25
N LEU A 104 15.06 -7.67 0.40
CA LEU A 104 15.10 -7.84 -1.05
C LEU A 104 16.33 -7.14 -1.64
N HIS A 105 17.29 -7.92 -2.12
CA HIS A 105 18.42 -7.43 -2.89
C HIS A 105 18.12 -7.51 -4.39
N THR A 106 18.18 -6.35 -5.06
CA THR A 106 17.99 -6.25 -6.51
C THR A 106 19.31 -5.80 -7.15
N LYS A 107 19.89 -6.66 -8.00
CA LYS A 107 21.08 -6.35 -8.81
C LYS A 107 20.93 -6.96 -10.19
N ASP A 108 21.20 -6.19 -11.24
CA ASP A 108 21.15 -6.67 -12.63
C ASP A 108 19.82 -7.37 -13.01
N ASN A 109 18.69 -6.83 -12.53
CA ASN A 109 17.35 -7.42 -12.67
C ASN A 109 17.21 -8.85 -12.09
N LYS A 110 18.10 -9.23 -11.17
CA LYS A 110 17.96 -10.43 -10.35
C LYS A 110 17.54 -10.01 -8.95
N HIS A 111 16.49 -10.67 -8.48
CA HIS A 111 15.86 -10.40 -7.19
C HIS A 111 16.15 -11.57 -6.25
N VAL A 112 16.84 -11.29 -5.14
CA VAL A 112 17.22 -12.28 -4.14
C VAL A 112 16.74 -11.84 -2.76
N LEU A 113 16.00 -12.71 -2.06
CA LEU A 113 15.63 -12.51 -0.66
C LEU A 113 16.74 -13.04 0.23
N GLN A 114 17.27 -12.17 1.10
CA GLN A 114 18.29 -12.50 2.08
C GLN A 114 17.74 -12.37 3.51
N LEU A 115 18.40 -13.03 4.46
CA LEU A 115 18.10 -12.82 5.87
C LEU A 115 18.26 -11.34 6.24
N PRO A 116 17.36 -10.81 7.08
CA PRO A 116 17.54 -9.47 7.60
C PRO A 116 18.87 -9.40 8.37
N PRO A 117 19.63 -8.29 8.23
CA PRO A 117 20.88 -8.13 8.96
C PRO A 117 20.62 -8.26 10.45
N LYS A 118 21.39 -9.13 11.11
CA LYS A 118 21.33 -9.29 12.55
C LYS A 118 21.70 -7.96 13.18
N LEU A 119 20.75 -7.31 13.86
CA LEU A 119 21.02 -6.07 14.58
C LEU A 119 22.23 -6.29 15.50
N PRO A 120 23.18 -5.33 15.56
CA PRO A 120 24.33 -5.47 16.44
C PRO A 120 23.86 -5.64 17.88
N GLN A 121 24.07 -6.85 18.44
CA GLN A 121 23.82 -7.10 19.85
C GLN A 121 24.79 -6.23 20.66
N PRO A 122 24.32 -5.51 21.70
CA PRO A 122 25.22 -4.86 22.64
C PRO A 122 26.10 -5.94 23.28
N GLN A 123 27.42 -5.81 23.14
CA GLN A 123 28.36 -6.79 23.66
C GLN A 123 28.21 -6.93 25.19
N PRO A 124 28.11 -8.15 25.74
CA PRO A 124 28.05 -8.35 27.18
C PRO A 124 29.43 -8.05 27.79
N GLY A 125 29.50 -6.95 28.55
CA GLY A 125 30.63 -6.67 29.43
C GLY A 125 30.87 -7.83 30.39
N LYS A 126 32.14 -8.26 30.48
CA LYS A 126 32.61 -9.38 31.31
C LYS A 126 32.09 -9.29 32.77
N LYS A 127 31.22 -10.21 33.19
CA LYS A 127 31.17 -10.78 34.56
C LYS A 127 30.33 -12.08 34.63
N ARG A 128 31.07 -13.20 34.76
CA ARG A 128 30.74 -14.54 35.34
C ARG A 128 29.31 -14.81 35.86
N LYS A 129 28.64 -15.86 35.35
CA LYS A 129 28.34 -17.17 36.02
C LYS A 129 27.51 -18.08 35.08
N ARG A 130 27.87 -19.37 34.97
CA ARG A 130 27.17 -20.41 34.16
C ARG A 130 25.81 -20.77 34.75
N VAL A 131 24.76 -20.87 33.92
CA VAL A 131 23.54 -21.71 34.05
C VAL A 131 23.03 -21.91 32.61
N THR A 132 23.32 -23.09 32.03
CA THR A 132 22.35 -24.09 31.55
C THR A 132 21.70 -23.73 30.20
N ASP A 133 21.89 -24.66 29.27
CA ASP A 133 21.28 -24.76 27.95
C ASP A 133 19.75 -24.64 28.08
N ASP A 134 19.18 -23.53 27.61
CA ASP A 134 17.74 -23.37 27.45
C ASP A 134 17.52 -23.09 25.97
N VAL A 135 17.27 -24.17 25.23
CA VAL A 135 16.67 -24.13 23.90
C VAL A 135 15.46 -23.22 24.00
N PRO A 136 15.38 -22.09 23.26
CA PRO A 136 14.24 -21.21 23.38
C PRO A 136 13.00 -21.98 22.95
N GLU A 137 12.17 -22.34 23.93
CA GLU A 137 10.85 -22.92 23.72
C GLU A 137 10.12 -22.00 22.72
N LEU A 138 9.86 -22.55 21.53
CA LEU A 138 9.04 -21.92 20.50
C LEU A 138 7.67 -21.65 21.14
N LYS A 139 7.47 -20.41 21.61
CA LYS A 139 6.16 -19.95 22.06
C LYS A 139 5.14 -20.34 20.98
N PRO A 140 4.01 -20.99 21.33
CA PRO A 140 3.01 -21.33 20.33
C PRO A 140 2.63 -20.05 19.60
N THR A 141 2.98 -20.01 18.31
CA THR A 141 2.65 -18.90 17.44
C THR A 141 1.13 -18.78 17.47
N LYS A 142 0.63 -17.57 17.77
CA LYS A 142 -0.81 -17.28 17.68
C LYS A 142 -1.30 -17.81 16.31
N PRO A 143 -2.44 -18.52 16.25
CA PRO A 143 -2.94 -19.05 14.99
C PRO A 143 -3.10 -17.90 14.00
N LEU A 144 -2.32 -17.94 12.91
CA LEU A 144 -2.39 -16.93 11.87
C LEU A 144 -3.73 -17.10 11.15
N LEU A 145 -4.55 -16.05 11.20
CA LEU A 145 -5.79 -16.00 10.42
C LEU A 145 -5.40 -15.84 8.95
N SER A 146 -5.73 -16.83 8.12
CA SER A 146 -5.55 -16.76 6.67
C SER A 146 -6.82 -17.20 5.96
N GLY A 147 -7.15 -16.50 4.87
CA GLY A 147 -8.35 -16.76 4.07
C GLY A 147 -8.87 -15.51 3.36
N SER A 148 -9.63 -15.70 2.30
CA SER A 148 -10.43 -14.62 1.72
C SER A 148 -11.70 -14.47 2.54
N ILE A 149 -12.05 -13.23 2.88
CA ILE A 149 -13.33 -12.91 3.52
C ILE A 149 -14.31 -12.56 2.40
N PRO A 150 -15.31 -13.41 2.08
CA PRO A 150 -16.34 -13.06 1.12
C PRO A 150 -17.20 -11.92 1.69
N VAL A 151 -17.03 -10.72 1.12
CA VAL A 151 -17.68 -9.48 1.61
C VAL A 151 -19.20 -9.64 1.63
N ASP A 152 -19.80 -10.30 0.63
CA ASP A 152 -21.25 -10.47 0.55
C ASP A 152 -21.80 -11.34 1.68
N GLN A 153 -21.12 -12.43 2.04
CA GLN A 153 -21.52 -13.27 3.16
C GLN A 153 -21.31 -12.56 4.51
N LEU A 154 -20.27 -11.75 4.61
CA LEU A 154 -20.02 -10.94 5.81
C LEU A 154 -21.15 -9.92 6.01
N VAL A 155 -21.53 -9.19 4.95
CA VAL A 155 -22.62 -8.22 4.99
C VAL A 155 -23.96 -8.88 5.33
N GLN A 156 -24.30 -9.99 4.68
CA GLN A 156 -25.52 -10.75 4.98
C GLN A 156 -25.56 -11.26 6.43
N THR A 157 -24.42 -11.72 6.96
CA THR A 157 -24.34 -12.19 8.35
C THR A 157 -24.50 -11.02 9.33
N LEU A 158 -23.91 -9.86 9.02
CA LEU A 158 -24.07 -8.65 9.85
C LEU A 158 -25.51 -8.13 9.85
N GLU A 159 -26.18 -8.12 8.69
CA GLU A 159 -27.59 -7.74 8.56
C GLU A 159 -28.50 -8.70 9.33
N LYS A 160 -28.16 -9.99 9.37
CA LYS A 160 -28.94 -11.02 10.08
C LYS A 160 -28.70 -11.02 11.60
N VAL A 161 -27.50 -10.65 12.06
CA VAL A 161 -27.10 -10.63 13.49
C VAL A 161 -27.57 -9.37 14.20
N LYS A 162 -27.64 -8.23 13.50
CA LYS A 162 -28.11 -6.96 14.07
C LYS A 162 -29.29 -6.45 13.28
N GLY A 163 -30.48 -6.91 13.66
CA GLY A 163 -31.67 -6.10 13.43
C GLY A 163 -31.47 -4.72 14.06
N ASN A 164 -31.18 -3.73 13.21
CA ASN A 164 -31.31 -2.30 13.48
C ASN A 164 -30.28 -1.65 14.44
N THR A 165 -29.05 -1.35 13.99
CA THR A 165 -28.29 -0.17 14.49
C THR A 165 -27.17 0.27 13.53
N ASP A 166 -26.98 1.59 13.44
CA ASP A 166 -26.22 2.39 12.46
C ASP A 166 -24.87 1.86 11.96
N ARG A 167 -24.66 2.02 10.65
CA ARG A 167 -23.44 1.64 9.89
C ARG A 167 -22.15 2.31 10.40
N GLU A 168 -22.23 3.47 11.03
CA GLU A 168 -21.05 4.19 11.54
C GLU A 168 -20.39 3.48 12.73
N ARG A 169 -21.17 2.85 13.62
CA ARG A 169 -20.63 2.09 14.76
C ARG A 169 -19.94 0.79 14.36
N LEU A 170 -20.17 0.32 13.13
CA LEU A 170 -19.61 -0.91 12.58
C LEU A 170 -18.14 -0.73 12.20
N VAL A 171 -17.76 0.46 11.73
CA VAL A 171 -16.37 0.80 11.43
C VAL A 171 -15.56 0.91 12.72
N ASP A 172 -16.11 1.56 13.75
CA ASP A 172 -15.46 1.67 15.06
C ASP A 172 -15.26 0.30 15.72
N TRP A 173 -16.27 -0.58 15.68
CA TRP A 173 -16.16 -1.94 16.22
C TRP A 173 -15.15 -2.82 15.46
N LEU A 174 -15.08 -2.69 14.13
CA LEU A 174 -14.08 -3.41 13.32
C LEU A 174 -12.66 -2.90 13.59
N VAL A 175 -12.48 -1.59 13.78
CA VAL A 175 -11.20 -0.97 14.12
C VAL A 175 -10.73 -1.41 15.52
N ASP A 176 -11.65 -1.49 16.48
CA ASP A 176 -11.37 -2.01 17.83
C ASP A 176 -11.05 -3.50 17.81
N TRP A 177 -11.79 -4.30 17.04
CA TRP A 177 -11.54 -5.75 16.94
C TRP A 177 -10.23 -6.10 16.23
N LEU A 178 -9.83 -5.31 15.22
CA LEU A 178 -8.53 -5.45 14.54
C LEU A 178 -7.35 -4.95 15.38
N SER A 179 -7.60 -4.20 16.47
CA SER A 179 -6.56 -3.68 17.37
C SER A 179 -6.22 -4.60 18.56
N MET A 180 -6.92 -5.73 18.74
CA MET A 180 -6.65 -6.76 19.76
C MET A 180 -5.89 -7.97 19.19
#